data_AF-A0A1Q7UP73-F1
#
_entry.id   AF-A0A1Q7UP73-F1
#
_cell.length_a   1.000
_cell.length_b   1.000
_cell.length_c   1.000
_cell.angle_alpha   90.00
_cell.angle_beta   90.00
_cell.angle_gamma   90.00
#
_symmetry.space_group_name_H-M   'P 1'
#
loop_
_entity.id
_entity.type
_entity.pdbx_description
1 polymer ?
#
loop_
_entity_poly.entity_id
_entity_poly.type
_entity_poly.pdbx_seq_one_letter_code
_entity_poly.pdbx_strand_id
1 'polypeptide(L)'
;MREYAFAPDIAAKARYTGYLDQRARLRFASRDGKDPVAALGLSAGRLALCLVGGGQDGAELATAFVDADLPPNTNGVLVTGPCMPAEVQGRLALGAAREPRRRVVPLLPEPTRLLRRADHVVAMGGYNTVCEVLSFAKPALIVPRVRPRCEQLIRAERLRALGLVDVLHPRDLSPAALSAWLARGRTEVRRAREHIDFNGLRRIPRLLAELLGLGPPLPPLRRSRAEVHHAA
;
A
#
# COMPACT_ATOMS: atom_id res chain seq x y z
N MET A 1 -18.59 2.05 -2.70
CA MET A 1 -19.82 2.51 -1.99
C MET A 1 -20.86 1.41 -1.97
N ARG A 2 -21.13 0.75 -3.11
CA ARG A 2 -22.03 -0.41 -3.18
C ARG A 2 -21.58 -1.55 -2.25
N GLU A 3 -20.28 -1.78 -2.17
CA GLU A 3 -19.65 -2.83 -1.37
C GLU A 3 -19.83 -2.65 0.14
N TYR A 4 -20.13 -1.42 0.58
CA TYR A 4 -20.34 -1.11 2.00
C TYR A 4 -21.82 -1.14 2.39
N ALA A 5 -22.73 -1.33 1.43
CA ALA A 5 -24.17 -1.36 1.66
C ALA A 5 -24.69 -0.20 2.53
N PHE A 6 -24.15 1.01 2.32
CA PHE A 6 -24.60 2.19 3.05
C PHE A 6 -26.07 2.50 2.75
N ALA A 7 -26.79 2.96 3.78
CA ALA A 7 -28.16 3.45 3.63
C ALA A 7 -28.22 4.58 2.57
N PRO A 8 -29.32 4.71 1.81
CA PRO A 8 -29.42 5.66 0.70
C PRO A 8 -29.13 7.11 1.09
N ASP A 9 -29.57 7.53 2.28
CA ASP A 9 -29.38 8.88 2.81
C ASP A 9 -27.91 9.18 3.14
N ILE A 10 -27.16 8.19 3.62
CA ILE A 10 -25.72 8.29 3.85
C ILE A 10 -24.97 8.28 2.52
N ALA A 11 -25.37 7.41 1.59
CA ALA A 11 -24.77 7.36 0.26
C ALA A 11 -24.94 8.69 -0.49
N ALA A 12 -26.09 9.36 -0.33
CA ALA A 12 -26.36 10.67 -0.93
C ALA A 12 -25.47 11.80 -0.39
N LYS A 13 -24.95 11.67 0.84
CA LYS A 13 -24.04 12.63 1.47
C LYS A 13 -22.57 12.43 1.04
N ALA A 14 -22.25 11.29 0.46
CA ALA A 14 -20.87 10.96 0.09
C ALA A 14 -20.50 11.51 -1.29
N ARG A 15 -19.33 12.14 -1.38
CA ARG A 15 -18.76 12.59 -2.66
C ARG A 15 -17.40 11.93 -2.86
N TYR A 16 -17.27 11.20 -3.96
CA TYR A 16 -15.98 10.64 -4.35
C TYR A 16 -15.02 11.77 -4.75
N THR A 17 -13.84 11.77 -4.14
CA THR A 17 -12.81 12.79 -4.36
C THR A 17 -11.76 12.35 -5.37
N GLY A 18 -11.57 11.05 -5.58
CA GLY A 18 -10.38 10.49 -6.22
C GLY A 18 -9.36 9.99 -5.20
N TYR A 19 -8.44 9.14 -5.64
CA TYR A 19 -7.26 8.74 -4.87
C TYR A 19 -6.28 9.92 -4.73
N LEU A 20 -5.44 9.86 -3.71
CA LEU A 20 -4.41 10.87 -3.46
C LEU A 20 -3.11 10.45 -4.16
N ASP A 21 -2.62 11.28 -5.09
CA ASP A 21 -1.33 11.05 -5.76
C ASP A 21 -0.16 11.26 -4.80
N GLN A 22 0.40 10.17 -4.30
CA GLN A 22 1.48 10.21 -3.29
C GLN A 22 2.80 10.75 -3.86
N ARG A 23 2.94 10.89 -5.18
CA ARG A 23 4.11 11.56 -5.79
C ARG A 23 4.18 13.03 -5.43
N ALA A 24 3.05 13.67 -5.14
CA ALA A 24 3.02 15.07 -4.72
C ALA A 24 3.76 15.28 -3.39
N ARG A 25 3.69 14.31 -2.47
CA ARG A 25 4.36 14.34 -1.17
C ARG A 25 5.88 14.47 -1.30
N LEU A 26 6.47 13.82 -2.30
CA LEU A 26 7.92 13.87 -2.54
C LEU A 26 8.44 15.27 -2.94
N ARG A 27 7.56 16.21 -3.29
CA ARG A 27 7.95 17.62 -3.50
C ARG A 27 8.29 18.33 -2.19
N PHE A 28 7.75 17.85 -1.08
CA PHE A 28 7.90 18.43 0.26
C PHE A 28 8.79 17.59 1.17
N ALA A 29 9.18 16.38 0.74
CA ALA A 29 10.09 15.52 1.51
C ALA A 29 11.50 16.15 1.55
N SER A 30 12.14 16.11 2.72
CA SER A 30 13.52 16.60 2.88
C SER A 30 14.45 15.91 1.88
N ARG A 31 15.27 16.71 1.20
CA ARG A 31 16.23 16.26 0.19
C ARG A 31 17.56 15.87 0.84
N ASP A 32 17.56 15.05 1.87
CA ASP A 32 18.81 14.65 2.55
C ASP A 32 19.77 13.85 1.64
N GLY A 33 19.45 13.67 0.35
CA GLY A 33 20.34 13.18 -0.71
C GLY A 33 20.67 11.69 -0.62
N LYS A 34 20.65 11.12 0.58
CA LYS A 34 20.98 9.73 0.85
C LYS A 34 19.91 8.79 0.30
N ASP A 35 20.36 7.69 -0.30
CA ASP A 35 19.52 6.57 -0.71
C ASP A 35 18.89 5.95 0.55
N PRO A 36 17.55 5.82 0.63
CA PRO A 36 16.88 5.24 1.80
C PRO A 36 17.32 3.80 2.10
N VAL A 37 17.81 3.03 1.12
CA VAL A 37 18.33 1.68 1.36
C VAL A 37 19.71 1.73 2.02
N ALA A 38 20.62 2.56 1.49
CA ALA A 38 21.94 2.77 2.09
C ALA A 38 21.86 3.35 3.51
N ALA A 39 20.88 4.23 3.77
CA ALA A 39 20.63 4.77 5.11
C ALA A 39 20.25 3.69 6.16
N LEU A 40 19.80 2.52 5.71
CA LEU A 40 19.53 1.34 6.56
C LEU A 40 20.75 0.40 6.67
N GLY A 41 21.91 0.80 6.16
CA GLY A 41 23.13 -0.01 6.15
C GLY A 41 23.01 -1.27 5.31
N LEU A 42 22.23 -1.21 4.22
CA LEU A 42 22.05 -2.30 3.27
C LEU A 42 22.89 -2.05 2.01
N SER A 43 23.44 -3.12 1.45
CA SER A 43 24.19 -3.06 0.19
C SER A 43 23.26 -2.72 -0.98
N ALA A 44 23.84 -2.29 -2.10
CA ALA A 44 23.11 -2.15 -3.34
C ALA A 44 22.47 -3.49 -3.76
N GLY A 45 21.27 -3.43 -4.32
CA GLY A 45 20.51 -4.61 -4.72
C GLY A 45 19.05 -4.30 -5.00
N ARG A 46 18.27 -5.36 -5.24
CA ARG A 46 16.80 -5.28 -5.30
C ARG A 46 16.23 -5.06 -3.90
N LEU A 47 15.04 -4.46 -3.83
CA LEU A 47 14.37 -4.23 -2.55
C LEU A 47 12.97 -4.87 -2.54
N ALA A 48 12.77 -5.83 -1.64
CA ALA A 48 11.46 -6.28 -1.19
C ALA A 48 11.09 -5.50 0.08
N LEU A 49 10.01 -4.74 0.02
CA LEU A 49 9.52 -3.92 1.12
C LEU A 49 8.21 -4.48 1.67
N CYS A 50 8.16 -4.76 2.97
CA CYS A 50 6.94 -5.15 3.67
C CYS A 50 6.41 -4.00 4.52
N LEU A 51 5.13 -3.66 4.35
CA LEU A 51 4.44 -2.57 5.05
C LEU A 51 3.17 -3.08 5.71
N VAL A 52 3.13 -3.08 7.05
CA VAL A 52 1.96 -3.55 7.81
C VAL A 52 1.11 -2.41 8.39
N GLY A 53 1.29 -1.19 7.86
CA GLY A 53 0.51 -0.02 8.26
C GLY A 53 0.80 0.42 9.69
N GLY A 54 -0.24 0.49 10.52
CA GLY A 54 -0.09 0.81 11.95
C GLY A 54 0.59 -0.31 12.75
N GLY A 55 0.58 -1.55 12.26
CA GLY A 55 1.25 -2.69 12.90
C GLY A 55 0.41 -3.51 13.88
N GLN A 56 -0.73 -2.97 14.35
CA GLN A 56 -1.59 -3.63 15.34
C GLN A 56 -2.05 -5.03 14.92
N ASP A 57 -2.45 -5.19 13.65
CA ASP A 57 -2.95 -6.45 13.09
C ASP A 57 -1.91 -7.13 12.18
N GLY A 58 -0.65 -6.66 12.21
CA GLY A 58 0.37 -6.98 11.21
C GLY A 58 1.31 -8.12 11.55
N ALA A 59 1.18 -8.73 12.72
CA ALA A 59 2.18 -9.66 13.28
C ALA A 59 2.41 -10.90 12.40
N GLU A 60 1.34 -11.52 11.90
CA GLU A 60 1.43 -12.71 11.06
C GLU A 60 2.14 -12.41 9.72
N LEU A 61 1.74 -11.33 9.04
CA LEU A 61 2.37 -10.89 7.80
C LEU A 61 3.84 -10.52 7.99
N ALA A 62 4.14 -9.78 9.07
CA ALA A 62 5.49 -9.41 9.42
C ALA A 62 6.38 -10.63 9.68
N THR A 63 5.88 -11.59 10.45
CA THR A 63 6.61 -12.84 10.76
C THR A 63 6.86 -13.65 9.50
N ALA A 64 5.81 -13.89 8.71
CA ALA A 64 5.94 -14.62 7.45
C ALA A 64 6.93 -13.95 6.50
N PHE A 65 6.98 -12.62 6.44
CA PHE A 65 7.94 -11.91 5.60
C PHE A 65 9.38 -11.99 6.10
N VAL A 66 9.59 -11.95 7.42
CA VAL A 66 10.93 -12.15 8.03
C VAL A 66 11.45 -13.56 7.75
N ASP A 67 10.58 -14.56 7.80
CA ASP A 67 10.93 -15.97 7.64
C ASP A 67 10.96 -16.44 6.17
N ALA A 68 10.46 -15.63 5.23
CA ALA A 68 10.47 -15.98 3.80
C ALA A 68 11.89 -16.04 3.23
N ASP A 69 12.06 -16.76 2.12
CA ASP A 69 13.28 -16.73 1.34
C ASP A 69 13.25 -15.53 0.39
N LEU A 70 14.36 -14.78 0.37
CA LEU A 70 14.52 -13.67 -0.55
C LEU A 70 15.25 -14.15 -1.81
N PRO A 71 14.84 -13.70 -3.00
CA PRO A 71 15.60 -13.96 -4.23
C PRO A 71 17.05 -13.47 -4.10
N PRO A 72 18.00 -14.02 -4.88
CA PRO A 72 19.39 -13.58 -4.89
C PRO A 72 19.50 -12.06 -5.08
N ASN A 73 20.49 -11.43 -4.43
CA ASN A 73 20.72 -9.98 -4.51
C ASN A 73 19.48 -9.11 -4.18
N THR A 74 18.62 -9.59 -3.26
CA THR A 74 17.45 -8.85 -2.76
C THR A 74 17.60 -8.56 -1.27
N ASN A 75 17.38 -7.31 -0.90
CA ASN A 75 17.24 -6.86 0.47
C ASN A 75 15.77 -6.94 0.91
N GLY A 76 15.54 -7.34 2.15
CA GLY A 76 14.21 -7.40 2.76
C GLY A 76 14.08 -6.35 3.85
N VAL A 77 13.19 -5.37 3.66
CA VAL A 77 12.91 -4.37 4.70
C VAL A 77 11.47 -4.50 5.15
N LEU A 78 11.26 -4.71 6.45
CA LEU A 78 9.97 -4.68 7.09
C LEU A 78 9.79 -3.36 7.84
N VAL A 79 8.70 -2.64 7.58
CA VAL A 79 8.26 -1.51 8.39
C VAL A 79 7.06 -1.94 9.22
N THR A 80 7.25 -2.02 10.55
CA THR A 80 6.23 -2.59 11.46
C THR A 80 5.13 -1.62 11.81
N GLY A 81 5.40 -0.32 11.77
CA GLY A 81 4.47 0.69 12.25
C GLY A 81 4.51 0.88 13.78
N PRO A 82 3.98 2.00 14.27
CA PRO A 82 4.13 2.43 15.66
C PRO A 82 3.29 1.64 16.67
N CYS A 83 2.24 0.95 16.22
CA CYS A 83 1.29 0.24 17.08
C CYS A 83 1.55 -1.28 17.10
N MET A 84 2.65 -1.77 16.52
CA MET A 84 3.03 -3.17 16.70
C MET A 84 3.49 -3.41 18.15
N PRO A 85 3.02 -4.47 18.84
CA PRO A 85 3.47 -4.78 20.19
C PRO A 85 4.99 -4.93 20.29
N ALA A 86 5.60 -4.38 21.34
CA ALA A 86 7.06 -4.37 21.51
C ALA A 86 7.68 -5.78 21.51
N GLU A 87 7.00 -6.75 22.12
CA GLU A 87 7.43 -8.16 22.11
C GLU A 87 7.53 -8.73 20.68
N VAL A 88 6.53 -8.43 19.84
CA VAL A 88 6.50 -8.84 18.43
C VAL A 88 7.63 -8.15 17.67
N GLN A 89 7.83 -6.84 17.87
CA GLN A 89 8.94 -6.10 17.25
C GLN A 89 10.30 -6.69 17.63
N GLY A 90 10.51 -7.03 18.91
CA GLY A 90 11.74 -7.64 19.41
C GLY A 90 12.03 -8.99 18.75
N ARG A 91 11.02 -9.87 18.68
CA ARG A 91 11.13 -11.15 17.98
C ARG A 91 11.48 -10.99 16.50
N LEU A 92 10.81 -10.07 15.80
CA LEU A 92 11.08 -9.80 14.38
C LEU A 92 12.49 -9.25 14.16
N ALA A 93 12.94 -8.34 15.03
CA ALA A 93 14.28 -7.78 14.97
C ALA A 93 15.36 -8.85 15.18
N LEU A 94 15.18 -9.74 16.16
CA LEU A 94 16.08 -10.87 16.40
C LEU A 94 16.12 -11.85 15.22
N GLY A 95 14.97 -12.14 14.59
CA GLY A 95 14.89 -12.96 13.39
C GLY A 95 15.64 -12.32 12.21
N ALA A 96 15.39 -11.04 11.95
CA ALA A 96 16.04 -10.32 10.86
C ALA A 96 17.55 -10.11 11.06
N ALA A 97 18.02 -9.97 12.31
CA ALA A 97 19.43 -9.79 12.61
C ALA A 97 20.31 -10.99 12.22
N ARG A 98 19.71 -12.16 12.01
CA ARG A 98 20.41 -13.36 11.52
C ARG A 98 20.85 -13.24 10.06
N GLU A 99 20.29 -12.28 9.32
CA GLU A 99 20.57 -12.11 7.90
C GLU A 99 21.02 -10.69 7.54
N PRO A 100 22.25 -10.51 7.00
CA PRO A 100 22.81 -9.19 6.70
C PRO A 100 21.93 -8.32 5.77
N ARG A 101 21.13 -8.96 4.92
CA ARG A 101 20.24 -8.32 3.92
C ARG A 101 18.85 -7.97 4.45
N ARG A 102 18.57 -8.18 5.75
CA ARG A 102 17.26 -7.93 6.36
C ARG A 102 17.31 -6.78 7.36
N ARG A 103 16.27 -5.94 7.35
CA ARG A 103 16.06 -4.88 8.35
C ARG A 103 14.60 -4.84 8.78
N VAL A 104 14.40 -4.63 10.08
CA VAL A 104 13.10 -4.32 10.67
C VAL A 104 13.16 -2.90 11.19
N VAL A 105 12.21 -2.08 10.78
CA VAL A 105 12.17 -0.66 11.11
C VAL A 105 10.82 -0.33 11.76
N PRO A 106 10.80 0.14 13.01
CA PRO A 106 9.56 0.48 13.69
C PRO A 106 8.78 1.59 13.00
N LEU A 107 9.50 2.66 12.64
CA LEU A 107 8.93 3.85 12.03
C LEU A 107 9.94 4.45 11.05
N LEU A 108 9.44 4.91 9.91
CA LEU A 108 10.18 5.73 8.97
C LEU A 108 9.52 7.10 8.89
N PRO A 109 10.29 8.21 9.01
CA PRO A 109 9.74 9.56 8.82
C PRO A 109 9.13 9.74 7.42
N GLU A 110 9.74 9.12 6.41
CA GLU A 110 9.28 9.21 5.01
C GLU A 110 9.32 7.83 4.31
N PRO A 111 8.34 6.94 4.57
CA PRO A 111 8.28 5.60 3.98
C PRO A 111 8.09 5.64 2.45
N THR A 112 7.53 6.74 1.92
CA THR A 112 7.29 6.93 0.48
C THR A 112 8.58 6.82 -0.34
N ARG A 113 9.72 7.31 0.20
CA ARG A 113 11.02 7.23 -0.50
C ARG A 113 11.48 5.79 -0.65
N LEU A 114 11.31 4.99 0.40
CA LEU A 114 11.66 3.58 0.40
C LEU A 114 10.72 2.77 -0.51
N LEU A 115 9.41 3.04 -0.45
CA LEU A 115 8.44 2.41 -1.36
C LEU A 115 8.73 2.76 -2.82
N ARG A 116 9.07 4.01 -3.13
CA ARG A 116 9.50 4.40 -4.49
C ARG A 116 10.75 3.64 -4.93
N ARG A 117 11.66 3.29 -4.03
CA ARG A 117 12.86 2.49 -4.34
C ARG A 117 12.57 0.99 -4.46
N ALA A 118 11.50 0.51 -3.83
CA ALA A 118 11.14 -0.90 -3.80
C ALA A 118 10.89 -1.47 -5.19
N ASP A 119 11.38 -2.69 -5.41
CA ASP A 119 11.12 -3.49 -6.60
C ASP A 119 9.87 -4.36 -6.39
N HIS A 120 9.63 -4.79 -5.15
CA HIS A 120 8.45 -5.53 -4.73
C HIS A 120 7.88 -4.96 -3.43
N VAL A 121 6.57 -4.86 -3.33
CA VAL A 121 5.87 -4.43 -2.11
C VAL A 121 4.95 -5.55 -1.62
N VAL A 122 5.16 -6.01 -0.40
CA VAL A 122 4.20 -6.84 0.33
C VAL A 122 3.51 -5.93 1.34
N ALA A 123 2.19 -5.91 1.39
CA ALA A 123 1.52 -4.99 2.30
C ALA A 123 0.19 -5.53 2.81
N MET A 124 -0.22 -5.04 3.99
CA MET A 124 -1.55 -5.33 4.51
C MET A 124 -2.68 -4.62 3.73
N GLY A 125 -2.35 -3.61 2.91
CA GLY A 125 -3.35 -2.97 2.01
C GLY A 125 -4.17 -1.84 2.65
N GLY A 126 -3.63 -1.15 3.66
CA GLY A 126 -4.19 0.10 4.15
C GLY A 126 -4.30 1.17 3.04
N TYR A 127 -5.24 2.11 3.17
CA TYR A 127 -5.55 3.07 2.10
C TYR A 127 -4.34 3.87 1.62
N ASN A 128 -3.52 4.38 2.56
CA ASN A 128 -2.34 5.18 2.22
C ASN A 128 -1.31 4.36 1.45
N THR A 129 -0.97 3.16 1.94
CA THR A 129 -0.03 2.26 1.27
C THR A 129 -0.50 1.84 -0.12
N VAL A 130 -1.79 1.60 -0.28
CA VAL A 130 -2.36 1.35 -1.61
C VAL A 130 -2.23 2.57 -2.51
N CYS A 131 -2.50 3.78 -2.02
CA CYS A 131 -2.29 4.99 -2.80
C CYS A 131 -0.83 5.11 -3.25
N GLU A 132 0.14 4.78 -2.39
CA GLU A 132 1.55 4.79 -2.73
C GLU A 132 1.88 3.76 -3.81
N VAL A 133 1.50 2.49 -3.60
CA VAL A 133 1.69 1.39 -4.57
C VAL A 133 1.18 1.78 -5.95
N LEU A 134 -0.05 2.29 -6.03
CA LEU A 134 -0.67 2.67 -7.30
C LEU A 134 -0.04 3.93 -7.90
N SER A 135 0.32 4.93 -7.07
CA SER A 135 0.94 6.18 -7.55
C SER A 135 2.30 5.93 -8.20
N PHE A 136 3.05 4.94 -7.69
CA PHE A 136 4.39 4.57 -8.17
C PHE A 136 4.40 3.30 -9.03
N ALA A 137 3.23 2.75 -9.39
CA ALA A 137 3.07 1.53 -10.19
C ALA A 137 3.97 0.37 -9.71
N LYS A 138 3.86 0.04 -8.41
CA LYS A 138 4.69 -0.99 -7.78
C LYS A 138 4.08 -2.38 -7.90
N PRO A 139 4.88 -3.40 -8.27
CA PRO A 139 4.46 -4.80 -8.14
C PRO A 139 4.14 -5.06 -6.67
N ALA A 140 2.89 -5.40 -6.37
CA ALA A 140 2.43 -5.48 -5.00
C ALA A 140 1.59 -6.73 -4.74
N LEU A 141 1.92 -7.41 -3.63
CA LEU A 141 1.08 -8.44 -3.03
C LEU A 141 0.39 -7.85 -1.81
N ILE A 142 -0.94 -7.80 -1.86
CA ILE A 142 -1.76 -7.36 -0.75
C ILE A 142 -2.23 -8.57 0.05
N VAL A 143 -1.92 -8.59 1.34
CA VAL A 143 -2.40 -9.58 2.32
C VAL A 143 -3.35 -8.87 3.29
N PRO A 144 -4.63 -8.73 2.94
CA PRO A 144 -5.53 -7.85 3.65
C PRO A 144 -5.93 -8.41 5.02
N ARG A 145 -6.13 -7.50 5.98
CA ARG A 145 -6.90 -7.83 7.18
C ARG A 145 -8.35 -8.13 6.80
N VAL A 146 -8.89 -9.21 7.34
CA VAL A 146 -10.29 -9.65 7.11
C VAL A 146 -11.19 -9.54 8.35
N ARG A 147 -10.62 -9.30 9.54
CA ARG A 147 -11.34 -9.09 10.80
C ARG A 147 -10.65 -8.04 11.67
N PRO A 148 -11.38 -7.25 12.48
CA PRO A 148 -12.84 -7.23 12.58
C PRO A 148 -13.52 -6.49 11.41
N ARG A 149 -12.74 -5.87 10.52
CA ARG A 149 -13.25 -5.07 9.40
C ARG A 149 -12.67 -5.56 8.07
N CYS A 150 -13.50 -5.51 7.02
CA CYS A 150 -13.21 -6.09 5.70
C CYS A 150 -12.82 -5.06 4.64
N GLU A 151 -12.66 -3.77 4.97
CA GLU A 151 -12.41 -2.70 4.00
C GLU A 151 -11.11 -2.89 3.21
N GLN A 152 -10.12 -3.54 3.81
CA GLN A 152 -8.85 -3.85 3.14
C GLN A 152 -9.05 -4.95 2.10
N LEU A 153 -9.76 -6.02 2.45
CA LEU A 153 -10.10 -7.10 1.53
C LEU A 153 -10.94 -6.59 0.36
N ILE A 154 -12.01 -5.84 0.64
CA ILE A 154 -12.88 -5.26 -0.39
C ILE A 154 -12.06 -4.42 -1.39
N ARG A 155 -11.15 -3.57 -0.89
CA ARG A 155 -10.28 -2.75 -1.74
C ARG A 155 -9.31 -3.61 -2.54
N ALA A 156 -8.63 -4.54 -1.90
CA ALA A 156 -7.64 -5.41 -2.54
C ALA A 156 -8.27 -6.20 -3.69
N GLU A 157 -9.45 -6.77 -3.46
CA GLU A 157 -10.21 -7.52 -4.46
C GLU A 157 -10.63 -6.67 -5.67
N ARG A 158 -11.11 -5.44 -5.42
CA ARG A 158 -11.44 -4.51 -6.51
C ARG A 158 -10.21 -4.11 -7.33
N LEU A 159 -9.06 -3.94 -6.69
CA LEU A 159 -7.81 -3.62 -7.39
C LEU A 159 -7.25 -4.82 -8.16
N ARG A 160 -7.41 -6.04 -7.63
CA ARG A 160 -7.08 -7.29 -8.32
C ARG A 160 -7.90 -7.46 -9.58
N ALA A 161 -9.21 -7.20 -9.51
CA ALA A 161 -10.10 -7.26 -10.68
C ALA A 161 -9.69 -6.28 -11.79
N LEU A 162 -9.04 -5.16 -11.45
CA LEU A 162 -8.46 -4.21 -12.40
C LEU A 162 -7.05 -4.59 -12.88
N GLY A 163 -6.47 -5.68 -12.36
CA GLY A 163 -5.11 -6.12 -12.66
C GLY A 163 -4.03 -5.17 -12.11
N LEU A 164 -4.32 -4.46 -11.01
CA LEU A 164 -3.41 -3.46 -10.44
C LEU A 164 -2.55 -3.99 -9.30
N VAL A 165 -2.97 -5.06 -8.63
CA VAL A 165 -2.26 -5.72 -7.53
C VAL A 165 -2.55 -7.22 -7.53
N ASP A 166 -1.65 -8.00 -6.95
CA ASP A 166 -1.93 -9.36 -6.52
C ASP A 166 -2.52 -9.37 -5.11
N VAL A 167 -3.29 -10.41 -4.79
CA VAL A 167 -3.91 -10.58 -3.46
C VAL A 167 -3.69 -12.00 -2.97
N LEU A 168 -3.21 -12.13 -1.74
CA LEU A 168 -3.12 -13.39 -1.00
C LEU A 168 -4.02 -13.28 0.22
N HIS A 169 -4.98 -14.18 0.36
CA HIS A 169 -5.87 -14.19 1.52
C HIS A 169 -5.06 -14.57 2.79
N PRO A 170 -5.30 -13.96 3.96
CA PRO A 170 -4.48 -14.21 5.16
C PRO A 170 -4.49 -15.67 5.63
N ARG A 171 -5.55 -16.45 5.36
CA ARG A 171 -5.57 -17.90 5.62
C ARG A 171 -4.53 -18.70 4.84
N ASP A 172 -4.10 -18.18 3.69
CA ASP A 172 -3.15 -18.83 2.80
C ASP A 172 -1.74 -18.24 2.99
N LEU A 173 -1.57 -17.34 3.96
CA LEU A 173 -0.30 -16.69 4.28
C LEU A 173 0.66 -17.70 4.88
N SER A 174 1.83 -17.82 4.25
CA SER A 174 2.97 -18.56 4.78
C SER A 174 4.26 -17.94 4.28
N PRO A 175 5.41 -18.18 4.95
CA PRO A 175 6.72 -17.81 4.43
C PRO A 175 6.92 -18.32 3.00
N ALA A 176 6.57 -19.58 2.74
CA ALA A 176 6.70 -20.21 1.42
C ALA A 176 5.85 -19.52 0.34
N ALA A 177 4.62 -19.10 0.65
CA ALA A 177 3.78 -18.36 -0.29
C ALA A 177 4.40 -16.99 -0.64
N LEU A 178 5.00 -16.31 0.33
CA LEU A 178 5.73 -15.06 0.09
C LEU A 178 7.00 -15.28 -0.72
N SER A 179 7.81 -16.30 -0.39
CA SER A 179 8.99 -16.70 -1.16
C SER A 179 8.63 -16.96 -2.62
N ALA A 180 7.58 -17.75 -2.86
CA ALA A 180 7.12 -18.11 -4.19
C ALA A 180 6.66 -16.89 -4.99
N TRP A 181 5.97 -15.93 -4.36
CA TRP A 181 5.57 -14.69 -5.02
C TRP A 181 6.77 -13.81 -5.35
N LEU A 182 7.70 -13.62 -4.40
CA LEU A 182 8.92 -12.82 -4.60
C LEU A 182 9.83 -13.40 -5.68
N ALA A 183 9.89 -14.74 -5.81
CA ALA A 183 10.70 -15.43 -6.80
C ALA A 183 10.25 -15.19 -8.26
N ARG A 184 8.99 -14.78 -8.49
CA ARG A 184 8.47 -14.46 -9.84
C ARG A 184 9.19 -13.28 -10.49
N GLY A 185 9.91 -12.47 -9.71
CA GLY A 185 10.58 -11.28 -10.21
C GLY A 185 9.61 -10.19 -10.63
N ARG A 186 10.15 -9.12 -11.22
CA ARG A 186 9.39 -7.90 -11.52
C ARG A 186 8.34 -8.16 -12.60
N THR A 187 7.07 -8.12 -12.22
CA THR A 187 5.94 -8.15 -13.16
C THR A 187 5.65 -6.76 -13.70
N GLU A 188 5.21 -6.68 -14.96
CA GLU A 188 4.72 -5.43 -15.52
C GLU A 188 3.44 -5.01 -14.80
N VAL A 189 3.39 -3.76 -14.33
CA VAL A 189 2.25 -3.24 -13.58
C VAL A 189 1.43 -2.33 -14.50
N ARG A 190 0.13 -2.63 -14.62
CA ARG A 190 -0.81 -1.78 -15.36
C ARG A 190 -0.82 -0.35 -14.79
N ARG A 191 -0.96 0.64 -15.67
CA ARG A 191 -1.01 2.04 -15.26
C ARG A 191 -2.32 2.34 -14.56
N ALA A 192 -2.29 2.41 -13.22
CA ALA A 192 -3.47 2.71 -12.40
C ALA A 192 -4.23 3.97 -12.84
N ARG A 193 -3.56 4.96 -13.42
CA ARG A 193 -4.14 6.23 -13.90
C ARG A 193 -5.10 6.07 -15.08
N GLU A 194 -5.02 4.97 -15.81
CA GLU A 194 -5.96 4.66 -16.89
C GLU A 194 -7.31 4.17 -16.36
N HIS A 195 -7.35 3.72 -15.09
CA HIS A 195 -8.52 3.12 -14.47
C HIS A 195 -9.06 3.91 -13.26
N ILE A 196 -8.19 4.62 -12.55
CA ILE A 196 -8.48 5.27 -11.25
C ILE A 196 -8.16 6.77 -11.33
N ASP A 197 -9.05 7.60 -10.81
CA ASP A 197 -8.83 9.04 -10.66
C ASP A 197 -7.86 9.34 -9.50
N PHE A 198 -6.76 10.03 -9.78
CA PHE A 198 -5.75 10.46 -8.79
C PHE A 198 -5.82 11.96 -8.45
N ASN A 199 -6.89 12.66 -8.86
CA ASN A 199 -7.03 14.10 -8.67
C ASN A 199 -7.59 14.51 -7.30
N GLY A 200 -7.61 13.61 -6.30
CA GLY A 200 -8.18 13.90 -4.99
C GLY A 200 -7.62 15.16 -4.34
N LEU A 201 -6.29 15.36 -4.40
CA LEU A 201 -5.63 16.56 -3.86
C LEU A 201 -6.05 17.87 -4.58
N ARG A 202 -6.43 17.79 -5.86
CA ARG A 202 -6.94 18.96 -6.61
C ARG A 202 -8.43 19.20 -6.37
N ARG A 203 -9.19 18.13 -6.09
CA ARG A 203 -10.65 18.18 -5.94
C ARG A 203 -11.10 18.58 -4.55
N ILE A 204 -10.40 18.13 -3.50
CA ILE A 204 -10.76 18.40 -2.10
C ILE A 204 -10.91 19.91 -1.80
N PRO A 205 -9.96 20.80 -2.16
CA PRO A 205 -10.10 22.24 -1.87
C PRO A 205 -11.31 22.86 -2.58
N ARG A 206 -11.64 22.39 -3.79
CA ARG A 206 -12.78 22.88 -4.55
C ARG A 206 -14.12 22.41 -3.96
N LEU A 207 -14.18 21.15 -3.49
CA LEU A 207 -15.35 20.63 -2.77
C LEU A 207 -15.56 21.37 -1.45
N LEU A 208 -14.47 21.72 -0.76
CA LEU A 208 -14.52 22.53 0.46
C LEU A 208 -15.04 23.95 0.16
N ALA A 209 -14.54 24.59 -0.90
CA ALA A 209 -15.03 25.91 -1.33
C ALA A 209 -16.52 25.90 -1.66
N GLU A 210 -17.01 24.87 -2.37
CA GLU A 210 -18.45 24.67 -2.63
C GLU A 210 -19.24 24.54 -1.32
N LEU A 211 -18.78 23.71 -0.38
CA LEU A 211 -19.45 23.49 0.91
C LEU A 211 -19.54 24.78 1.75
N LEU A 212 -18.54 25.65 1.62
CA LEU A 212 -18.47 26.95 2.30
C LEU A 212 -19.17 28.09 1.52
N GLY A 213 -19.74 27.82 0.33
CA GLY A 213 -20.36 28.84 -0.52
C GLY A 213 -19.38 29.81 -1.20
N LEU A 214 -18.09 29.46 -1.24
CA LEU A 214 -17.00 30.29 -1.78
C LEU A 214 -16.68 30.00 -3.26
N GLY A 215 -17.43 29.09 -3.91
CA GLY A 215 -17.22 28.71 -5.29
C GLY A 215 -18.42 27.99 -5.91
N PRO A 216 -18.46 27.87 -7.24
CA PRO A 216 -19.57 27.22 -7.93
C PRO A 216 -19.62 25.71 -7.62
N PRO A 217 -20.82 25.09 -7.71
CA PRO A 217 -20.97 23.64 -7.54
C PRO A 217 -20.10 22.86 -8.52
N LEU A 218 -19.40 21.84 -8.04
CA LEU A 218 -18.62 20.98 -8.92
C LEU A 218 -19.51 19.94 -9.60
N PRO A 219 -19.29 19.68 -10.90
CA PRO A 219 -20.00 18.60 -11.56
C PRO A 219 -19.64 17.25 -10.91
N PRO A 220 -20.59 16.31 -10.87
CA PRO A 220 -20.29 14.94 -10.46
C PRO A 220 -19.21 14.34 -11.37
N LEU A 221 -18.34 13.50 -10.80
CA LEU A 221 -17.35 12.79 -11.60
C LEU A 221 -18.08 11.92 -12.63
N ARG A 222 -17.67 12.02 -13.89
CA ARG A 222 -18.02 11.02 -14.89
C ARG A 222 -17.37 9.71 -14.44
N ARG A 223 -18.19 8.68 -14.21
CA ARG A 223 -17.70 7.32 -13.98
C ARG A 223 -16.78 6.96 -15.15
N SER A 224 -15.54 6.56 -14.88
CA SER A 224 -14.66 6.09 -15.95
C SER A 224 -15.27 4.81 -16.54
N ARG A 225 -15.06 4.53 -17.84
CA ARG A 225 -15.61 3.35 -18.54
C ARG A 225 -15.36 2.01 -17.82
N ALA A 226 -14.35 1.94 -16.95
CA ALA A 226 -14.05 0.74 -16.15
C ALA A 226 -15.10 0.43 -15.06
N GLU A 227 -15.90 1.40 -14.63
CA GLU A 227 -17.00 1.15 -13.69
C GLU A 227 -18.27 0.58 -14.36
N VAL A 228 -18.32 0.58 -15.70
CA VAL A 228 -19.51 0.19 -16.49
C VAL A 228 -19.49 -1.30 -16.87
N HIS A 229 -18.32 -1.94 -16.95
CA HIS A 229 -18.19 -3.34 -17.42
C HIS A 229 -18.33 -4.42 -16.33
N HIS A 230 -18.74 -4.05 -15.12
CA HIS A 230 -19.19 -5.01 -14.09
C HIS A 230 -20.68 -4.84 -13.77
N ALA A 231 -21.44 -4.36 -14.75
CA ALA A 231 -22.91 -4.34 -14.77
C ALA A 231 -23.42 -5.37 -15.79
N ALA A 232 -23.25 -6.64 -15.46
CA ALA A 232 -24.09 -7.74 -15.92
C ALA A 232 -24.09 -8.79 -14.80
#